data_AF-A0A1I8ICZ4-F1
#
_entry.id   AF-A0A1I8ICZ4-F1
#
_cell.length_a   1.000
_cell.length_b   1.000
_cell.length_c   1.000
_cell.angle_alpha   90.00
_cell.angle_beta   90.00
_cell.angle_gamma   90.00
#
_symmetry.space_group_name_H-M   'P 1'
#
loop_
_entity.id
_entity.type
_entity.pdbx_description
1 polymer ?
#
loop_
_entity_poly.entity_id
_entity_poly.type
_entity_poly.pdbx_seq_one_letter_code
_entity_poly.pdbx_strand_id
1 'polypeptide(L)'
;MFLAFSLLGTPLHGYFFAFHLLHIANHNQMLKRVFQAVTRNGLSLVWVMIYSLAIFYIYALICFAYYREIFDEEKGNYCSDMFQCTITVIRRGLIFGMYDYFDVPRNRSFNYHLAKTAFDISFFIIITTIGLNIVFGIIVDTFSELRDAKWRIDKDMSSVCFICSKNSYDFEHYGGGFKKHIVEEHNQWAYLFFFLHLNETRFNDYTAIELYVWKLYKKDRLDFFPMNRSLTLQAAEDAKDEAKMDTLLSQVAFLVHRRKEEDAFREREWQEAAQRRWEEQQKKASRRAQEQQSSALRRRAVVDGHRPADGSEEAEETAHSASPWRLTAFFEAMFL
;
A
#
# COMPACT_ATOMS: atom_id res chain seq x y z
N MET A 1 -25.33 36.76 4.18
CA MET A 1 -26.49 36.24 4.95
C MET A 1 -26.64 36.95 6.29
N PHE A 2 -25.73 36.76 7.26
CA PHE A 2 -25.79 37.40 8.59
C PHE A 2 -26.15 38.91 8.55
N LEU A 3 -25.31 39.73 7.91
CA LEU A 3 -25.53 41.19 7.78
C LEU A 3 -26.85 41.55 7.09
N ALA A 4 -27.33 40.74 6.14
CA ALA A 4 -28.62 40.98 5.48
C ALA A 4 -29.79 40.76 6.45
N PHE A 5 -29.73 39.72 7.30
CA PHE A 5 -30.73 39.54 8.36
C PHE A 5 -30.62 40.60 9.46
N SER A 6 -29.43 41.15 9.73
CA SER A 6 -29.28 42.28 10.65
C SER A 6 -29.99 43.53 10.10
N LEU A 7 -29.80 43.84 8.82
CA LEU A 7 -30.46 44.96 8.14
C LEU A 7 -31.97 44.78 7.96
N LEU A 8 -32.45 43.55 7.79
CA LEU A 8 -33.89 43.23 7.71
C LEU A 8 -34.56 43.15 9.11
N GLY A 9 -33.80 42.91 10.17
CA GLY A 9 -34.31 42.87 11.55
C GLY A 9 -34.76 44.23 12.07
N THR A 10 -34.09 45.31 11.68
CA THR A 10 -34.44 46.68 12.07
C THR A 10 -35.83 47.14 11.60
N PRO A 11 -36.24 46.98 10.31
CA PRO A 11 -37.58 47.38 9.86
C PRO A 11 -38.69 46.36 10.18
N LEU A 12 -38.38 45.06 10.32
CA LEU A 12 -39.40 44.00 10.39
C LEU A 12 -39.55 43.42 11.81
N HIS A 13 -39.89 44.29 12.77
CA HIS A 13 -40.21 43.96 14.18
C HIS A 13 -39.19 43.05 14.90
N GLY A 14 -37.92 43.06 14.48
CA GLY A 14 -36.86 42.27 15.11
C GLY A 14 -36.86 40.76 14.82
N TYR A 15 -37.86 40.20 14.12
CA TYR A 15 -37.96 38.75 13.92
C TYR A 15 -36.72 38.15 13.22
N PHE A 16 -36.07 38.89 12.33
CA PHE A 16 -34.87 38.42 11.62
C PHE A 16 -33.63 38.26 12.50
N PHE A 17 -33.62 38.82 13.72
CA PHE A 17 -32.57 38.53 14.70
C PHE A 17 -32.56 37.05 15.12
N ALA A 18 -33.71 36.37 15.11
CA ALA A 18 -33.78 34.92 15.40
C ALA A 18 -32.92 34.07 14.43
N PHE A 19 -32.81 34.45 13.15
CA PHE A 19 -31.97 33.72 12.19
C PHE A 19 -30.47 33.84 12.47
N HIS A 20 -30.03 34.76 13.34
CA HIS A 20 -28.63 34.85 13.74
C HIS A 20 -28.22 33.67 14.62
N LEU A 21 -29.17 33.05 15.35
CA LEU A 21 -28.93 31.82 16.12
C LEU A 21 -28.46 30.66 15.22
N LEU A 22 -28.98 30.55 13.99
CA LEU A 22 -28.54 29.52 13.03
C LEU A 22 -27.05 29.67 12.64
N HIS A 23 -26.46 30.85 12.80
CA HIS A 23 -25.04 31.07 12.50
C HIS A 23 -24.10 30.24 13.40
N ILE A 24 -24.56 29.80 14.59
CA ILE A 24 -23.79 28.93 15.48
C ILE A 24 -23.37 27.61 14.80
N ALA A 25 -24.19 27.11 13.87
CA ALA A 25 -23.94 25.88 13.12
C ALA A 25 -22.72 25.97 12.20
N ASN A 26 -22.38 27.18 11.71
CA ASN A 26 -21.22 27.40 10.85
C ASN A 26 -19.90 27.34 11.62
N HIS A 27 -19.92 27.67 12.92
CA HIS A 27 -18.73 27.69 13.77
C HIS A 27 -18.41 26.29 14.34
N ASN A 28 -19.43 25.47 14.61
CA ASN A 28 -19.25 24.13 15.13
C ASN A 28 -19.05 23.08 14.01
N GLN A 29 -17.88 22.41 14.02
CA GLN A 29 -17.51 21.39 13.01
C GLN A 29 -18.42 20.15 12.97
N MET A 30 -19.15 19.84 14.04
CA MET A 30 -20.14 18.75 14.07
C MET A 30 -21.42 19.19 13.37
N LEU A 31 -21.98 20.35 13.74
CA LEU A 31 -23.20 20.88 13.13
C LEU A 31 -22.99 21.15 11.63
N LYS A 32 -21.85 21.73 11.24
CA LYS A 32 -21.50 21.93 9.83
C LYS A 32 -21.51 20.61 9.03
N ARG A 33 -21.04 19.49 9.62
CA ARG A 33 -21.10 18.17 8.97
C ARG A 33 -22.52 17.63 8.81
N VAL A 34 -23.42 17.90 9.76
CA VAL A 34 -24.85 17.56 9.64
C VAL A 34 -25.50 18.29 8.46
N PHE A 35 -25.26 19.59 8.32
CA PHE A 35 -25.75 20.34 7.14
C PHE A 35 -25.11 19.83 5.84
N GLN A 36 -23.80 19.58 5.84
CA GLN A 36 -23.09 19.06 4.67
C GLN A 36 -23.64 17.71 4.19
N ALA A 37 -24.04 16.81 5.09
CA ALA A 37 -24.64 15.52 4.73
C ALA A 37 -25.91 15.68 3.89
N VAL A 38 -26.80 16.59 4.28
CA VAL A 38 -28.05 16.86 3.54
C VAL A 38 -27.76 17.59 2.22
N THR A 39 -26.82 18.55 2.20
CA THR A 39 -26.54 19.34 0.99
C THR A 39 -25.70 18.63 -0.07
N ARG A 40 -24.83 17.67 0.31
CA ARG A 40 -23.86 17.05 -0.62
C ARG A 40 -24.54 16.34 -1.78
N ASN A 41 -25.49 15.45 -1.48
CA ASN A 41 -26.31 14.75 -2.48
C ASN A 41 -27.70 15.40 -2.61
N GLY A 42 -27.78 16.72 -2.37
CA GLY A 42 -29.03 17.47 -2.38
C GLY A 42 -29.78 17.41 -3.72
N LEU A 43 -29.07 17.28 -4.84
CA LEU A 43 -29.70 17.07 -6.15
C LEU A 43 -30.45 15.72 -6.22
N SER A 44 -29.85 14.64 -5.74
CA SER A 44 -30.50 13.32 -5.67
C SER A 44 -31.75 13.36 -4.78
N LEU A 45 -31.65 14.06 -3.65
CA LEU A 45 -32.78 14.26 -2.74
C LEU A 45 -33.89 15.10 -3.40
N VAL A 46 -33.56 16.16 -4.16
CA VAL A 46 -34.54 16.93 -4.94
C VAL A 46 -35.22 16.07 -6.01
N TRP A 47 -34.48 15.23 -6.75
CA TRP A 47 -35.08 14.33 -7.73
C TRP A 47 -36.03 13.31 -7.10
N VAL A 48 -35.65 12.72 -5.95
CA VAL A 48 -36.54 11.82 -5.20
C VAL A 48 -37.78 12.56 -4.71
N MET A 49 -37.65 13.79 -4.17
CA MET A 49 -38.80 14.60 -3.74
C MET A 49 -39.74 14.96 -4.90
N ILE A 50 -39.21 15.27 -6.09
CA ILE A 50 -40.01 15.51 -7.31
C ILE A 50 -40.75 14.22 -7.72
N TYR A 51 -40.07 13.07 -7.69
CA TYR A 51 -40.69 11.78 -8.02
C TYR A 51 -41.78 11.39 -7.01
N SER A 52 -41.53 11.55 -5.71
CA SER A 52 -42.55 11.36 -4.67
C SER A 52 -43.74 12.29 -4.87
N LEU A 53 -43.52 13.56 -5.22
CA LEU A 53 -44.60 14.52 -5.51
C LEU A 53 -45.45 14.08 -6.72
N ALA A 54 -44.84 13.51 -7.75
CA ALA A 54 -45.56 12.93 -8.89
C ALA A 54 -46.43 11.73 -8.47
N ILE A 55 -45.95 10.86 -7.58
CA ILE A 55 -46.75 9.76 -7.02
C ILE A 55 -47.91 10.32 -6.17
N PHE A 56 -47.67 11.30 -5.30
CA PHE A 56 -48.73 11.99 -4.54
C PHE A 56 -49.82 12.54 -5.46
N TYR A 57 -49.45 13.16 -6.58
CA TYR A 57 -50.40 13.69 -7.56
C TYR A 57 -51.26 12.58 -8.21
N ILE A 58 -50.67 11.41 -8.51
CA ILE A 58 -51.42 10.25 -9.03
C ILE A 58 -52.45 9.75 -7.97
N TYR A 59 -52.04 9.62 -6.71
CA TYR A 59 -52.96 9.27 -5.63
C TYR A 59 -54.07 10.31 -5.45
N ALA A 60 -53.74 11.60 -5.51
CA ALA A 60 -54.72 12.68 -5.47
C ALA A 60 -55.70 12.66 -6.65
N LEU A 61 -55.25 12.26 -7.84
CA LEU A 61 -56.11 12.13 -9.02
C LEU A 61 -57.12 10.99 -8.86
N ILE A 62 -56.67 9.85 -8.33
CA ILE A 62 -57.56 8.73 -8.00
C ILE A 62 -58.56 9.15 -6.90
N CYS A 63 -58.11 9.89 -5.88
CA CYS A 63 -58.99 10.46 -4.86
C CYS A 63 -60.06 11.40 -5.46
N PHE A 64 -59.67 12.33 -6.33
CA PHE A 64 -60.58 13.26 -6.98
C PHE A 64 -61.58 12.57 -7.93
N ALA A 65 -61.17 11.49 -8.60
CA ALA A 65 -62.01 10.75 -9.54
C ALA A 65 -63.01 9.79 -8.87
N TYR A 66 -62.61 9.07 -7.81
CA TYR A 66 -63.40 7.98 -7.23
C TYR A 66 -63.84 8.19 -5.77
N TYR A 67 -63.16 9.06 -5.03
CA TYR A 67 -63.29 9.21 -3.57
C TYR A 67 -63.64 10.64 -3.13
N ARG A 68 -64.04 11.52 -4.06
CA ARG A 68 -64.29 12.96 -3.80
C ARG A 68 -65.29 13.22 -2.68
N GLU A 69 -66.30 12.37 -2.52
CA GLU A 69 -67.34 12.49 -1.48
C GLU A 69 -66.84 12.22 -0.03
N ILE A 70 -65.63 11.69 0.13
CA ILE A 70 -65.00 11.44 1.44
C ILE A 70 -64.29 12.71 1.97
N PHE A 71 -64.12 13.72 1.12
CA PHE A 71 -63.49 14.98 1.50
C PHE A 71 -64.50 15.90 2.19
N ASP A 72 -64.33 16.03 3.50
CA ASP A 72 -65.16 16.82 4.39
C ASP A 72 -64.57 18.23 4.59
N GLU A 73 -65.18 19.24 3.95
CA GLU A 73 -64.75 20.63 4.03
C GLU A 73 -64.89 21.22 5.45
N GLU A 74 -65.83 20.73 6.27
CA GLU A 74 -66.00 21.18 7.67
C GLU A 74 -64.80 20.76 8.54
N LYS A 75 -64.18 19.62 8.21
CA LYS A 75 -62.91 19.15 8.81
C LYS A 75 -61.66 19.76 8.17
N GLY A 76 -61.82 20.73 7.26
CA GLY A 76 -60.73 21.37 6.52
C GLY A 76 -60.05 20.44 5.50
N ASN A 77 -60.75 19.42 5.00
CA ASN A 77 -60.25 18.51 3.96
C ASN A 77 -60.79 18.95 2.59
N TYR A 78 -60.21 20.01 2.01
CA TYR A 78 -60.70 20.58 0.76
C TYR A 78 -60.34 19.74 -0.48
N CYS A 79 -61.31 19.54 -1.38
CA CYS A 79 -61.16 18.86 -2.67
C CYS A 79 -62.16 19.40 -3.72
N SER A 80 -62.34 20.73 -3.79
CA SER A 80 -63.11 21.36 -4.87
C SER A 80 -62.35 21.32 -6.20
N ASP A 81 -61.06 21.67 -6.16
CA ASP A 81 -60.12 21.66 -7.27
C ASP A 81 -59.06 20.56 -7.11
N MET A 82 -58.50 20.11 -8.24
CA MET A 82 -57.40 19.13 -8.26
C MET A 82 -56.18 19.58 -7.44
N PHE A 83 -55.84 20.88 -7.47
CA PHE A 83 -54.75 21.43 -6.65
C PHE A 83 -55.04 21.34 -5.16
N GLN A 84 -56.24 21.73 -4.73
CA GLN A 84 -56.65 21.63 -3.32
C GLN A 84 -56.62 20.18 -2.85
N CYS A 85 -57.19 19.26 -3.64
CA CYS A 85 -57.20 17.84 -3.33
C CYS A 85 -55.76 17.27 -3.21
N THR A 86 -54.85 17.69 -4.10
CA THR A 86 -53.42 17.31 -4.04
C THR A 86 -52.74 17.80 -2.76
N ILE A 87 -52.94 19.07 -2.38
CA ILE A 87 -52.38 19.62 -1.13
C ILE A 87 -52.97 18.91 0.10
N THR A 88 -54.27 18.61 0.12
CA THR A 88 -54.94 17.88 1.21
C THR A 88 -54.39 16.45 1.33
N VAL A 89 -54.21 15.72 0.21
CA VAL A 89 -53.63 14.37 0.19
C VAL A 89 -52.16 14.36 0.64
N ILE A 90 -51.35 15.33 0.22
CA ILE A 90 -49.96 15.47 0.70
C ILE A 90 -49.94 15.74 2.21
N ARG A 91 -50.73 16.72 2.69
CA ARG A 91 -50.75 17.14 4.09
C ARG A 91 -51.24 16.03 5.04
N ARG A 92 -52.37 15.39 4.72
CA ARG A 92 -52.94 14.31 5.57
C ARG A 92 -52.12 13.03 5.41
N GLY A 93 -51.86 12.62 4.17
CA GLY A 93 -51.19 11.37 3.85
C GLY A 93 -49.75 11.28 4.35
N LEU A 94 -48.95 12.34 4.26
CA LEU A 94 -47.55 12.30 4.70
C LEU A 94 -47.38 12.37 6.23
N ILE A 95 -48.22 13.15 6.92
CA ILE A 95 -48.03 13.47 8.36
C ILE A 95 -48.82 12.52 9.27
N PHE A 96 -50.05 12.16 8.88
CA PHE A 96 -50.97 11.40 9.72
C PHE A 96 -51.42 10.06 9.10
N GLY A 97 -51.13 9.84 7.81
CA GLY A 97 -51.66 8.72 7.05
C GLY A 97 -53.03 9.03 6.42
N MET A 98 -53.36 8.29 5.37
CA MET A 98 -54.57 8.52 4.57
C MET A 98 -55.82 7.88 5.19
N TYR A 99 -55.67 6.89 6.07
CA TYR A 99 -56.80 6.19 6.69
C TYR A 99 -57.57 7.06 7.69
N ASP A 100 -56.87 7.66 8.67
CA ASP A 100 -57.45 8.34 9.84
C ASP A 100 -58.34 9.56 9.56
N TYR A 101 -58.24 10.16 8.36
CA TYR A 101 -58.94 11.41 8.02
C TYR A 101 -59.95 11.27 6.86
N PHE A 102 -60.06 10.08 6.26
CA PHE A 102 -60.89 9.82 5.09
C PHE A 102 -61.83 8.63 5.34
N ASP A 103 -62.72 8.83 6.32
CA ASP A 103 -63.79 7.90 6.70
C ASP A 103 -64.72 7.59 5.52
N VAL A 104 -64.93 6.29 5.24
CA VAL A 104 -65.91 5.88 4.23
C VAL A 104 -67.34 6.05 4.76
N PRO A 105 -68.24 6.74 4.03
CA PRO A 105 -69.64 6.87 4.42
C PRO A 105 -70.33 5.50 4.60
N ARG A 106 -71.07 5.34 5.71
CA ARG A 106 -71.80 4.11 6.08
C ARG A 106 -72.81 3.60 5.05
N ASN A 107 -73.12 4.37 4.01
CA ASN A 107 -74.07 4.04 2.94
C ASN A 107 -73.41 3.32 1.74
N ARG A 108 -72.11 3.01 1.80
CA ARG A 108 -71.37 2.34 0.72
C ARG A 108 -71.29 0.82 0.93
N SER A 109 -71.12 0.07 -0.16
CA SER A 109 -71.05 -1.39 -0.13
C SER A 109 -69.72 -1.89 0.43
N PHE A 110 -69.70 -3.09 0.99
CA PHE A 110 -68.47 -3.70 1.52
C PHE A 110 -67.32 -3.74 0.48
N ASN A 111 -67.64 -3.93 -0.80
CA ASN A 111 -66.66 -3.89 -1.90
C ASN A 111 -65.97 -2.53 -2.04
N TYR A 112 -66.69 -1.43 -1.79
CA TYR A 112 -66.11 -0.07 -1.78
C TYR A 112 -65.20 0.13 -0.56
N HIS A 113 -65.61 -0.34 0.62
CA HIS A 113 -64.75 -0.34 1.82
C HIS A 113 -63.46 -1.15 1.58
N LEU A 114 -63.56 -2.35 0.98
CA LEU A 114 -62.41 -3.19 0.66
C LEU A 114 -61.45 -2.50 -0.33
N ALA A 115 -62.00 -1.89 -1.40
CA ALA A 115 -61.21 -1.16 -2.39
C ALA A 115 -60.49 0.06 -1.79
N LYS A 116 -61.17 0.85 -0.95
CA LYS A 116 -60.58 1.98 -0.23
C LYS A 116 -59.50 1.54 0.76
N THR A 117 -59.74 0.49 1.55
CA THR A 117 -58.75 -0.06 2.48
C THR A 117 -57.49 -0.57 1.74
N ALA A 118 -57.66 -1.27 0.62
CA ALA A 118 -56.52 -1.71 -0.20
C ALA A 118 -55.74 -0.52 -0.79
N PHE A 119 -56.44 0.54 -1.20
CA PHE A 119 -55.84 1.79 -1.67
C PHE A 119 -55.05 2.51 -0.56
N ASP A 120 -55.61 2.62 0.66
CA ASP A 120 -54.94 3.21 1.83
C ASP A 120 -53.68 2.43 2.23
N ILE A 121 -53.74 1.10 2.23
CA ILE A 121 -52.59 0.22 2.49
C ILE A 121 -51.51 0.41 1.40
N SER A 122 -51.90 0.48 0.12
CA SER A 122 -50.93 0.71 -0.97
C SER A 122 -50.20 2.04 -0.81
N PHE A 123 -50.93 3.10 -0.43
CA PHE A 123 -50.38 4.43 -0.19
C PHE A 123 -49.39 4.42 0.98
N PHE A 124 -49.76 3.80 2.10
CA PHE A 124 -48.90 3.68 3.28
C PHE A 124 -47.59 2.92 2.98
N ILE A 125 -47.66 1.82 2.21
CA ILE A 125 -46.46 1.05 1.84
C ILE A 125 -45.57 1.87 0.89
N ILE A 126 -46.12 2.45 -0.17
CA ILE A 126 -45.33 3.12 -1.22
C ILE A 126 -44.77 4.47 -0.75
N ILE A 127 -45.61 5.34 -0.18
CA ILE A 127 -45.21 6.71 0.19
C ILE A 127 -44.53 6.72 1.56
N THR A 128 -45.17 6.17 2.59
CA THR A 128 -44.69 6.29 3.97
C THR A 128 -43.57 5.29 4.26
N THR A 129 -43.76 4.01 3.94
CA THR A 129 -42.75 2.97 4.24
C THR A 129 -41.58 2.99 3.26
N ILE A 130 -41.82 3.02 1.95
CA ILE A 130 -40.72 2.98 0.96
C ILE A 130 -40.14 4.38 0.73
N GLY A 131 -40.98 5.38 0.45
CA GLY A 131 -40.54 6.75 0.13
C GLY A 131 -39.69 7.40 1.22
N LEU A 132 -40.16 7.45 2.47
CA LEU A 132 -39.40 8.06 3.57
C LEU A 132 -38.10 7.31 3.88
N ASN A 133 -38.10 5.98 3.80
CA ASN A 133 -36.88 5.19 4.03
C ASN A 133 -35.85 5.37 2.91
N ILE A 134 -36.25 5.63 1.65
CA ILE A 134 -35.32 6.02 0.59
C ILE A 134 -34.69 7.39 0.89
N VAL A 135 -35.49 8.39 1.30
CA VAL A 135 -34.97 9.71 1.66
C VAL A 135 -34.01 9.63 2.85
N PHE A 136 -34.36 8.86 3.89
CA PHE A 136 -33.48 8.62 5.03
C PHE A 136 -32.21 7.85 4.63
N GLY A 137 -32.32 6.83 3.78
CA GLY A 137 -31.19 6.07 3.24
C GLY A 137 -30.17 6.97 2.55
N ILE A 138 -30.61 7.83 1.63
CA ILE A 138 -29.73 8.79 0.93
C ILE A 138 -28.99 9.72 1.92
N ILE A 139 -29.62 10.11 3.02
CA ILE A 139 -29.00 10.94 4.07
C ILE A 139 -28.01 10.11 4.92
N VAL A 140 -28.31 8.86 5.25
CA VAL A 140 -27.39 7.96 5.97
C VAL A 140 -26.16 7.60 5.13
N ASP A 141 -26.34 7.45 3.82
CA ASP A 141 -25.26 7.21 2.88
C ASP A 141 -24.31 8.41 2.81
N THR A 142 -24.81 9.65 2.70
CA THR A 142 -23.94 10.84 2.74
C THR A 142 -23.23 11.03 4.07
N PHE A 143 -23.86 10.71 5.20
CA PHE A 143 -23.19 10.69 6.50
C PHE A 143 -22.04 9.69 6.53
N SER A 144 -22.23 8.50 5.96
CA SER A 144 -21.21 7.46 5.86
C SER A 144 -20.05 7.92 4.96
N GLU A 145 -20.33 8.43 3.76
CA GLU A 145 -19.30 8.97 2.87
C GLU A 145 -18.48 10.10 3.50
N LEU A 146 -19.12 11.01 4.26
CA LEU A 146 -18.44 12.13 4.93
C LEU A 146 -17.55 11.65 6.08
N ARG A 147 -17.98 10.63 6.83
CA ARG A 147 -17.15 9.96 7.84
C ARG A 147 -15.94 9.32 7.19
N ASP A 148 -16.15 8.57 6.12
CA ASP A 148 -15.09 7.82 5.44
C ASP A 148 -14.11 8.74 4.71
N ALA A 149 -14.58 9.89 4.19
CA ALA A 149 -13.72 10.94 3.65
C ALA A 149 -12.81 11.54 4.73
N LYS A 150 -13.35 11.85 5.93
CA LYS A 150 -12.52 12.29 7.05
C LYS A 150 -11.53 11.20 7.49
N TRP A 151 -11.98 9.96 7.62
CA TRP A 151 -11.11 8.85 8.01
C TRP A 151 -9.95 8.62 7.04
N ARG A 152 -10.19 8.76 5.72
CA ARG A 152 -9.11 8.69 4.72
C ARG A 152 -8.07 9.79 4.91
N ILE A 153 -8.50 11.04 5.16
CA ILE A 153 -7.58 12.17 5.40
C ILE A 153 -6.79 11.96 6.69
N ASP A 154 -7.47 11.63 7.79
CA ASP A 154 -6.82 11.39 9.09
C ASP A 154 -5.83 10.21 9.01
N LYS A 155 -6.18 9.16 8.26
CA LYS A 155 -5.29 8.01 8.01
C LYS A 155 -4.07 8.42 7.20
N ASP A 156 -4.25 9.10 6.06
CA ASP A 156 -3.16 9.56 5.19
C ASP A 156 -2.14 10.40 5.97
N MET A 157 -2.63 11.41 6.71
CA MET A 157 -1.81 12.26 7.59
C MET A 157 -1.03 11.48 8.67
N SER A 158 -1.51 10.30 9.07
CA SER A 158 -0.87 9.44 10.09
C SER A 158 0.02 8.33 9.53
N SER A 159 -0.06 8.03 8.22
CA SER A 159 0.58 6.85 7.62
C SER A 159 1.48 7.16 6.42
N VAL A 160 1.47 8.40 5.93
CA VAL A 160 2.32 8.85 4.82
C VAL A 160 2.92 10.21 5.18
N CYS A 161 4.22 10.41 4.92
CA CYS A 161 4.83 11.71 5.12
C CYS A 161 4.40 12.69 4.02
N PHE A 162 3.83 13.84 4.41
CA PHE A 162 3.31 14.87 3.50
C PHE A 162 4.33 15.37 2.46
N ILE A 163 5.62 15.44 2.83
CA ILE A 163 6.69 15.99 1.98
C ILE A 163 7.31 14.98 1.01
N CYS A 164 7.58 13.74 1.46
CA CYS A 164 8.30 12.74 0.67
C CYS A 164 7.46 11.54 0.22
N SER A 165 6.19 11.46 0.63
CA SER A 165 5.26 10.37 0.27
C SER A 165 5.67 8.95 0.67
N LYS A 166 6.70 8.79 1.51
CA LYS A 166 7.10 7.50 2.13
C LYS A 166 6.15 7.12 3.28
N ASN A 167 6.00 5.81 3.49
CA ASN A 167 5.07 5.23 4.46
C ASN A 167 5.64 5.31 5.90
N SER A 168 4.79 5.53 6.90
CA SER A 168 5.19 5.54 8.32
C SER A 168 5.87 4.24 8.75
N TYR A 169 5.46 3.11 8.19
CA TYR A 169 6.04 1.79 8.44
C TYR A 169 7.55 1.75 8.21
N ASP A 170 8.02 2.34 7.11
CA ASP A 170 9.45 2.36 6.77
C ASP A 170 10.26 3.12 7.83
N PHE A 171 9.73 4.25 8.30
CA PHE A 171 10.36 5.08 9.34
C PHE A 171 10.29 4.46 10.74
N GLU A 172 9.25 3.68 11.05
CA GLU A 172 9.16 2.94 12.31
C GLU A 172 10.17 1.79 12.38
N HIS A 173 10.47 1.13 11.26
CA HIS A 173 11.38 -0.02 11.22
C HIS A 173 12.85 0.36 10.97
N TYR A 174 13.10 1.37 10.13
CA TYR A 174 14.46 1.75 9.70
C TYR A 174 14.83 3.20 10.01
N GLY A 175 13.84 4.08 10.17
CA GLY A 175 14.03 5.54 10.31
C GLY A 175 14.07 6.09 11.74
N GLY A 176 14.10 5.25 12.78
CA GLY A 176 14.12 5.71 14.17
C GLY A 176 12.81 6.36 14.67
N GLY A 177 11.70 6.16 13.95
CA GLY A 177 10.35 6.56 14.34
C GLY A 177 9.74 7.67 13.47
N PHE A 178 8.56 7.41 12.90
CA PHE A 178 7.85 8.32 11.99
C PHE A 178 7.59 9.73 12.56
N LYS A 179 7.28 9.83 13.86
CA LYS A 179 7.06 11.13 14.52
C LYS A 179 8.32 12.00 14.52
N LYS A 180 9.51 11.41 14.66
CA LYS A 180 10.79 12.13 14.58
C LYS A 180 10.98 12.71 13.18
N HIS A 181 10.79 11.87 12.16
CA HIS A 181 10.87 12.26 10.76
C HIS A 181 9.99 13.47 10.42
N ILE A 182 8.71 13.48 10.82
CA ILE A 182 7.82 14.64 10.55
C ILE A 182 8.21 15.90 11.32
N VAL A 183 8.68 15.78 12.57
CA VAL A 183 8.93 16.96 13.43
C VAL A 183 10.29 17.60 13.18
N GLU A 184 11.32 16.79 12.98
CA GLU A 184 12.73 17.23 12.89
C GLU A 184 13.24 17.33 11.43
N GLU A 185 12.81 16.42 10.54
CA GLU A 185 13.33 16.36 9.16
C GLU A 185 12.36 17.03 8.16
N HIS A 186 11.12 16.56 8.09
CA HIS A 186 10.11 16.96 7.10
C HIS A 186 8.96 17.77 7.73
N ASN A 187 9.33 18.79 8.51
CA ASN A 187 8.36 19.69 9.13
C ASN A 187 7.74 20.63 8.10
N GLN A 188 6.45 20.44 7.80
CA GLN A 188 5.69 21.22 6.82
C GLN A 188 5.79 22.75 7.02
N TRP A 189 5.94 23.22 8.26
CA TRP A 189 6.04 24.65 8.56
C TRP A 189 7.42 25.22 8.24
N ALA A 190 8.49 24.41 8.37
CA ALA A 190 9.84 24.83 7.99
C ALA A 190 9.93 25.14 6.49
N TYR A 191 9.26 24.35 5.63
CA TYR A 191 9.15 24.65 4.20
C TYR A 191 8.43 25.99 3.95
N LEU A 192 7.32 26.27 4.64
CA LEU A 192 6.61 27.54 4.51
C LEU A 192 7.48 28.74 4.94
N PHE A 193 8.17 28.62 6.08
CA PHE A 193 9.07 29.67 6.56
C PHE A 193 10.28 29.85 5.62
N PHE A 194 10.77 28.79 4.99
CA PHE A 194 11.84 28.87 3.99
C PHE A 194 11.40 29.64 2.74
N PHE A 195 10.18 29.43 2.23
CA PHE A 195 9.64 30.25 1.13
C PHE A 195 9.42 31.71 1.52
N LEU A 196 8.98 31.97 2.75
CA LEU A 196 8.84 33.35 3.27
C LEU A 196 10.21 34.04 3.33
N HIS A 197 11.21 33.37 3.91
CA HIS A 197 12.60 33.83 3.97
C HIS A 197 13.16 34.14 2.57
N LEU A 198 12.99 33.24 1.59
CA LEU A 198 13.41 33.47 0.20
C LEU A 198 12.73 34.67 -0.46
N ASN A 199 11.51 35.01 -0.06
CA ASN A 199 10.76 36.14 -0.60
C ASN A 199 11.08 37.49 0.07
N GLU A 200 11.54 37.46 1.33
CA GLU A 200 11.96 38.65 2.08
C GLU A 200 13.46 38.99 1.89
N THR A 201 14.32 37.98 1.71
CA THR A 201 15.77 38.18 1.51
C THR A 201 16.11 38.62 0.09
N ARG A 202 17.20 39.39 -0.05
CA ARG A 202 17.63 39.95 -1.33
C ARG A 202 18.45 38.93 -2.11
N PHE A 203 18.34 38.98 -3.44
CA PHE A 203 19.00 38.04 -4.35
C PHE A 203 20.52 37.90 -4.16
N ASN A 204 21.21 38.97 -3.75
CA ASN A 204 22.66 38.96 -3.53
C ASN A 204 23.07 38.31 -2.20
N ASP A 205 22.14 38.17 -1.25
CA ASP A 205 22.38 37.65 0.09
C ASP A 205 22.07 36.14 0.19
N TYR A 206 21.57 35.52 -0.89
CA TYR A 206 21.31 34.08 -0.96
C TYR A 206 22.60 33.25 -0.95
N THR A 207 22.60 32.18 -0.15
CA THR A 207 23.55 31.08 -0.29
C THR A 207 23.39 30.34 -1.62
N ALA A 208 24.37 29.53 -2.00
CA ALA A 208 24.34 28.76 -3.25
C ALA A 208 23.12 27.83 -3.38
N ILE A 209 22.66 27.25 -2.27
CA ILE A 209 21.51 26.32 -2.22
C ILE A 209 20.20 27.11 -2.32
N GLU A 210 20.06 28.21 -1.58
CA GLU A 210 18.90 29.11 -1.67
C GLU A 210 18.74 29.68 -3.08
N LEU A 211 19.84 30.11 -3.70
CA LEU A 211 19.87 30.60 -5.08
C LEU A 211 19.46 29.52 -6.09
N TYR A 212 19.82 28.25 -5.84
CA TYR A 212 19.39 27.11 -6.66
C TYR A 212 17.88 26.88 -6.55
N VAL A 213 17.33 26.82 -5.32
CA VAL A 213 15.89 26.64 -5.10
C VAL A 213 15.11 27.84 -5.66
N TRP A 214 15.56 29.07 -5.45
CA TRP A 214 14.94 30.27 -6.01
C TRP A 214 14.87 30.26 -7.54
N LYS A 215 15.93 29.78 -8.21
CA LYS A 215 15.95 29.63 -9.68
C LYS A 215 14.97 28.56 -10.20
N LEU A 216 14.69 27.52 -9.42
CA LEU A 216 13.67 26.52 -9.75
C LEU A 216 12.26 27.04 -9.45
N TYR A 217 12.06 27.67 -8.29
CA TYR A 217 10.81 28.30 -7.88
C TYR A 217 10.34 29.36 -8.88
N LYS A 218 11.22 30.24 -9.34
CA LYS A 218 10.92 31.23 -10.41
C LYS A 218 10.62 30.62 -11.78
N LYS A 219 10.87 29.33 -11.97
CA LYS A 219 10.53 28.55 -13.17
C LYS A 219 9.34 27.60 -12.96
N ASP A 220 8.66 27.70 -11.82
CA ASP A 220 7.55 26.82 -11.41
C ASP A 220 7.94 25.33 -11.42
N ARG A 221 9.20 25.04 -11.06
CA ARG A 221 9.78 23.68 -11.01
C ARG A 221 9.94 23.27 -9.55
N LEU A 222 9.28 22.17 -9.17
CA LEU A 222 9.24 21.66 -7.78
C LEU A 222 10.23 20.50 -7.53
N ASP A 223 11.15 20.25 -8.47
CA ASP A 223 12.12 19.13 -8.45
C ASP A 223 13.00 19.03 -7.20
N PHE A 224 13.09 20.11 -6.40
CA PHE A 224 13.88 20.17 -5.18
C PHE A 224 13.19 19.54 -3.95
N PHE A 225 11.89 19.22 -4.04
CA PHE A 225 11.20 18.47 -3.00
C PHE A 225 11.66 16.99 -3.00
N PRO A 226 11.91 16.37 -1.82
CA PRO A 226 12.45 15.01 -1.72
C PRO A 226 11.39 13.92 -1.97
N MET A 227 10.75 13.95 -3.14
CA MET A 227 9.71 12.99 -3.54
C MET A 227 10.25 11.55 -3.53
N ASN A 228 9.59 10.67 -2.76
CA ASN A 228 9.97 9.28 -2.51
C ASN A 228 11.38 9.06 -1.92
N ARG A 229 11.98 10.09 -1.30
CA ARG A 229 13.35 10.05 -0.74
C ARG A 229 13.39 10.62 0.67
N SER A 230 14.33 10.13 1.47
CA SER A 230 14.62 10.66 2.81
C SER A 230 16.02 10.24 3.22
N LEU A 231 16.79 11.16 3.80
CA LEU A 231 18.18 10.91 4.21
C LEU A 231 18.29 9.72 5.18
N THR A 232 17.36 9.61 6.14
CA THR A 232 17.42 8.59 7.19
C THR A 232 17.14 7.17 6.67
N LEU A 233 16.18 6.99 5.76
CA LEU A 233 15.99 5.68 5.10
C LEU A 233 17.13 5.35 4.14
N GLN A 234 17.64 6.33 3.41
CA GLN A 234 18.76 6.10 2.48
C GLN A 234 20.03 5.68 3.25
N ALA A 235 20.36 6.35 4.36
CA ALA A 235 21.47 5.95 5.22
C ALA A 235 21.29 4.55 5.84
N ALA A 236 20.05 4.15 6.14
CA ALA A 236 19.73 2.80 6.61
C ALA A 236 19.82 1.73 5.50
N GLU A 237 19.48 2.08 4.26
CA GLU A 237 19.69 1.23 3.07
C GLU A 237 21.19 1.08 2.78
N ASP A 238 21.95 2.19 2.76
CA ASP A 238 23.40 2.21 2.52
C ASP A 238 24.16 1.37 3.58
N ALA A 239 23.87 1.55 4.87
CA ALA A 239 24.50 0.78 5.95
C ALA A 239 24.15 -0.72 5.90
N LYS A 240 22.94 -1.06 5.42
CA LYS A 240 22.51 -2.45 5.20
C LYS A 240 23.23 -3.08 4.02
N ASP A 241 23.53 -2.32 2.98
CA ASP A 241 24.28 -2.80 1.82
C ASP A 241 25.78 -2.92 2.13
N GLU A 242 26.36 -2.01 2.93
CA GLU A 242 27.72 -2.13 3.48
C GLU A 242 27.89 -3.44 4.28
N ALA A 243 26.97 -3.72 5.22
CA ALA A 243 27.00 -4.97 6.00
C ALA A 243 26.87 -6.25 5.13
N LYS A 244 26.13 -6.19 4.02
CA LYS A 244 26.09 -7.30 3.03
C LYS A 244 27.43 -7.42 2.30
N MET A 245 28.03 -6.31 1.89
CA MET A 245 29.33 -6.32 1.20
C MET A 245 30.41 -6.91 2.11
N ASP A 246 30.48 -6.51 3.38
CA ASP A 246 31.40 -7.11 4.36
C ASP A 246 31.18 -8.62 4.53
N THR A 247 29.92 -9.05 4.59
CA THR A 247 29.57 -10.48 4.67
C THR A 247 30.07 -11.23 3.43
N LEU A 248 29.84 -10.71 2.22
CA LEU A 248 30.31 -11.29 0.97
C LEU A 248 31.85 -11.28 0.87
N LEU A 249 32.50 -10.20 1.29
CA LEU A 249 33.96 -10.09 1.34
C LEU A 249 34.55 -11.14 2.29
N SER A 250 33.93 -11.40 3.44
CA SER A 250 34.38 -12.44 4.38
C SER A 250 34.27 -13.85 3.78
N GLN A 251 33.19 -14.13 3.04
CA GLN A 251 32.99 -15.41 2.34
C GLN A 251 34.00 -15.59 1.19
N VAL A 252 34.22 -14.55 0.39
CA VAL A 252 35.22 -14.57 -0.70
C VAL A 252 36.63 -14.72 -0.12
N ALA A 253 36.97 -14.01 0.96
CA ALA A 253 38.26 -14.15 1.64
C ALA A 253 38.49 -15.58 2.17
N PHE A 254 37.48 -16.21 2.77
CA PHE A 254 37.52 -17.60 3.19
C PHE A 254 37.76 -18.56 2.00
N LEU A 255 37.02 -18.40 0.90
CA LEU A 255 37.18 -19.23 -0.31
C LEU A 255 38.57 -19.05 -0.96
N VAL A 256 39.10 -17.83 -0.96
CA VAL A 256 40.46 -17.54 -1.44
C VAL A 256 41.52 -18.13 -0.52
N HIS A 257 41.34 -18.07 0.80
CA HIS A 257 42.25 -18.70 1.76
C HIS A 257 42.29 -20.21 1.55
N ARG A 258 41.12 -20.86 1.52
CA ARG A 258 41.02 -22.31 1.32
C ARG A 258 41.66 -22.76 0.00
N ARG A 259 41.45 -22.00 -1.08
CA ARG A 259 42.11 -22.26 -2.37
C ARG A 259 43.64 -22.11 -2.27
N LYS A 260 44.15 -21.10 -1.57
CA LYS A 260 45.60 -20.96 -1.33
C LYS A 260 46.18 -22.09 -0.49
N GLU A 261 45.43 -22.63 0.47
CA GLU A 261 45.83 -23.81 1.24
C GLU A 261 45.85 -25.08 0.38
N GLU A 262 44.83 -25.28 -0.47
CA GLU A 262 44.78 -26.33 -1.48
C GLU A 262 45.96 -26.22 -2.48
N ASP A 263 46.29 -25.01 -2.95
CA ASP A 263 47.43 -24.75 -3.84
C ASP A 263 48.78 -25.00 -3.15
N ALA A 264 48.98 -24.50 -1.93
CA ALA A 264 50.20 -24.71 -1.16
C ALA A 264 50.38 -26.18 -0.73
N PHE A 265 49.29 -26.92 -0.52
CA PHE A 265 49.33 -28.38 -0.34
C PHE A 265 49.82 -29.08 -1.61
N ARG A 266 49.22 -28.78 -2.77
CA ARG A 266 49.65 -29.34 -4.06
C ARG A 266 51.11 -29.01 -4.41
N GLU A 267 51.57 -27.81 -4.07
CA GLU A 267 52.97 -27.41 -4.33
C GLU A 267 53.96 -28.14 -3.41
N ARG A 268 53.60 -28.40 -2.14
CA ARG A 268 54.40 -29.26 -1.24
C ARG A 268 54.48 -30.70 -1.75
N GLU A 269 53.35 -31.29 -2.16
CA GLU A 269 53.34 -32.62 -2.78
C GLU A 269 54.20 -32.68 -4.06
N TRP A 270 54.16 -31.63 -4.88
CA TRP A 270 54.99 -31.52 -6.08
C TRP A 270 56.48 -31.44 -5.74
N GLN A 271 56.87 -30.65 -4.73
CA GLN A 271 58.26 -30.55 -4.27
C GLN A 271 58.77 -31.88 -3.72
N GLU A 272 57.98 -32.57 -2.87
CA GLU A 272 58.32 -33.90 -2.38
C GLU A 272 58.47 -34.93 -3.52
N ALA A 273 57.53 -34.93 -4.47
CA ALA A 273 57.59 -35.82 -5.63
C ALA A 273 58.79 -35.54 -6.53
N ALA A 274 59.15 -34.27 -6.72
CA ALA A 274 60.34 -33.85 -7.47
C ALA A 274 61.63 -34.28 -6.75
N GLN A 275 61.70 -34.11 -5.42
CA GLN A 275 62.86 -34.51 -4.63
C GLN A 275 63.04 -36.03 -4.61
N ARG A 276 61.97 -36.81 -4.44
CA ARG A 276 62.00 -38.29 -4.56
C ARG A 276 62.50 -38.73 -5.95
N ARG A 277 62.03 -38.08 -7.03
CA ARG A 277 62.51 -38.34 -8.41
C ARG A 277 63.98 -38.01 -8.58
N TRP A 278 64.48 -36.92 -8.00
CA TRP A 278 65.90 -36.56 -8.05
C TRP A 278 66.78 -37.54 -7.28
N GLU A 279 66.35 -37.97 -6.08
CA GLU A 279 67.04 -39.02 -5.33
C GLU A 279 67.07 -40.36 -6.08
N GLU A 280 65.98 -40.75 -6.73
CA GLU A 280 65.96 -41.93 -7.59
C GLU A 280 66.94 -41.80 -8.76
N GLN A 281 67.03 -40.62 -9.40
CA GLN A 281 67.99 -40.36 -10.47
C GLN A 281 69.43 -40.43 -9.95
N GLN A 282 69.73 -39.84 -8.79
CA GLN A 282 71.01 -39.96 -8.09
C GLN A 282 71.36 -41.43 -7.78
N LYS A 283 70.43 -42.20 -7.20
CA LYS A 283 70.59 -43.63 -6.89
C LYS A 283 70.78 -44.48 -8.16
N LYS A 284 70.14 -44.12 -9.29
CA LYS A 284 70.33 -44.76 -10.61
C LYS A 284 71.68 -44.36 -11.22
N ALA A 285 72.14 -43.12 -11.06
CA ALA A 285 73.43 -42.64 -11.55
C ALA A 285 74.61 -43.22 -10.75
N SER A 286 74.51 -43.30 -9.42
CA SER A 286 75.55 -43.90 -8.58
C SER A 286 75.68 -45.41 -8.81
N ARG A 287 74.57 -46.13 -8.98
CA ARG A 287 74.59 -47.54 -9.42
C ARG A 287 75.31 -47.71 -10.75
N ARG A 288 75.00 -46.88 -11.76
CA ARG A 288 75.71 -46.88 -13.06
C ARG A 288 77.21 -46.60 -12.91
N ALA A 289 77.60 -45.68 -12.02
CA ALA A 289 79.01 -45.40 -11.73
C ALA A 289 79.72 -46.58 -11.03
N GLN A 290 79.05 -47.26 -10.10
CA GLN A 290 79.54 -48.48 -9.43
C GLN A 290 79.64 -49.67 -10.41
N GLU A 291 78.69 -49.82 -11.33
CA GLU A 291 78.74 -50.79 -12.44
C GLU A 291 79.92 -50.48 -13.37
N GLN A 292 80.15 -49.22 -13.72
CA GLN A 292 81.33 -48.81 -14.50
C GLN A 292 82.64 -49.08 -13.75
N GLN A 293 82.75 -48.74 -12.46
CA GLN A 293 83.96 -48.93 -11.66
C GLN A 293 84.26 -50.42 -11.37
N SER A 294 83.23 -51.24 -11.13
CA SER A 294 83.38 -52.69 -11.02
C SER A 294 83.72 -53.35 -12.36
N SER A 295 83.22 -52.82 -13.49
CA SER A 295 83.66 -53.24 -14.83
C SER A 295 85.13 -52.87 -15.10
N ALA A 296 85.61 -51.74 -14.60
CA ALA A 296 87.01 -51.32 -14.70
C ALA A 296 87.93 -52.17 -13.80
N LEU A 297 87.49 -52.53 -12.59
CA LEU A 297 88.19 -53.46 -11.71
C LEU A 297 88.22 -54.88 -12.30
N ARG A 298 87.12 -55.36 -12.90
CA ARG A 298 87.12 -56.63 -13.67
C ARG A 298 88.10 -56.60 -14.84
N ARG A 299 88.29 -55.47 -15.54
CA ARG A 299 89.35 -55.34 -16.57
C ARG A 299 90.77 -55.35 -16.00
N ARG A 300 90.96 -55.01 -14.72
CA ARG A 300 92.27 -54.98 -14.05
C ARG A 300 92.62 -56.28 -13.31
N ALA A 301 91.65 -57.16 -13.10
CA ALA A 301 91.81 -58.48 -12.47
C ALA A 301 91.72 -59.67 -13.45
N VAL A 302 91.85 -59.42 -14.77
CA VAL A 302 91.83 -60.44 -15.85
C VAL A 302 93.22 -60.63 -16.49
N VAL A 303 94.28 -60.11 -15.86
CA VAL A 303 95.68 -60.29 -16.30
C VAL A 303 96.32 -61.56 -15.75
N ASP A 304 95.90 -62.03 -14.58
CA ASP A 304 96.23 -63.36 -14.04
C ASP A 304 94.94 -64.12 -13.79
N GLY A 305 94.80 -65.33 -14.36
CA GLY A 305 93.59 -66.12 -14.18
C GLY A 305 93.86 -67.61 -14.16
N HIS A 306 92.89 -68.38 -13.66
CA HIS A 306 92.49 -69.69 -14.22
C HIS A 306 91.09 -70.11 -13.72
N ARG A 307 90.50 -71.07 -14.44
CA ARG A 307 89.15 -71.69 -14.34
C ARG A 307 89.21 -72.99 -13.47
N PRO A 308 88.17 -73.87 -13.30
CA PRO A 308 86.72 -73.83 -13.63
C PRO A 308 85.76 -74.46 -12.56
N ALA A 309 84.46 -74.67 -12.93
CA ALA A 309 83.52 -75.75 -12.49
C ALA A 309 82.99 -75.81 -11.02
N ASP A 310 81.82 -76.37 -10.67
CA ASP A 310 80.55 -76.76 -11.36
C ASP A 310 79.44 -77.14 -10.30
N GLY A 311 78.15 -77.08 -10.66
CA GLY A 311 76.95 -77.61 -9.93
C GLY A 311 76.47 -76.88 -8.65
N SER A 312 75.21 -76.99 -8.18
CA SER A 312 73.88 -77.35 -8.75
C SER A 312 72.78 -77.09 -7.69
N GLU A 313 71.49 -77.36 -7.99
CA GLU A 313 70.25 -77.15 -7.16
C GLU A 313 69.80 -75.66 -7.06
N GLU A 314 68.63 -75.21 -7.54
CA GLU A 314 67.22 -75.69 -7.63
C GLU A 314 66.34 -75.50 -6.37
N ALA A 315 65.61 -74.38 -6.34
CA ALA A 315 64.19 -74.18 -5.96
C ALA A 315 63.89 -72.66 -6.16
N GLU A 316 62.93 -72.20 -6.97
CA GLU A 316 61.45 -72.27 -6.79
C GLU A 316 61.00 -71.80 -5.39
N GLU A 317 59.98 -70.96 -5.20
CA GLU A 317 58.93 -70.39 -6.05
C GLU A 317 58.43 -69.12 -5.28
N THR A 318 57.92 -68.02 -5.84
CA THR A 318 56.75 -67.86 -6.70
C THR A 318 56.73 -66.43 -7.27
N ALA A 319 56.13 -66.26 -8.45
CA ALA A 319 55.81 -64.96 -9.02
C ALA A 319 54.29 -64.78 -9.10
N HIS A 320 53.80 -63.54 -9.03
CA HIS A 320 52.64 -63.05 -9.79
C HIS A 320 52.75 -61.53 -9.85
N SER A 321 53.19 -60.91 -10.95
CA SER A 321 52.55 -60.79 -12.28
C SER A 321 51.36 -59.84 -12.31
N ALA A 322 51.53 -58.78 -13.12
CA ALA A 322 50.53 -58.19 -14.02
C ALA A 322 49.41 -57.32 -13.40
N SER A 323 48.87 -56.32 -14.09
CA SER A 323 49.28 -55.60 -15.32
C SER A 323 48.47 -54.27 -15.41
N PRO A 324 48.78 -53.32 -16.33
CA PRO A 324 48.36 -51.92 -16.16
C PRO A 324 47.42 -51.35 -17.26
N TRP A 325 46.93 -50.12 -16.98
CA TRP A 325 46.51 -49.03 -17.89
C TRP A 325 45.01 -48.81 -18.22
N ARG A 326 44.73 -47.50 -18.42
CA ARG A 326 43.61 -46.84 -19.15
C ARG A 326 42.34 -46.56 -18.30
N LEU A 327 42.00 -45.28 -18.08
CA LEU A 327 41.08 -44.43 -18.90
C LEU A 327 39.67 -45.05 -18.93
N THR A 328 38.56 -44.40 -18.55
CA THR A 328 38.14 -42.99 -18.69
C THR A 328 36.92 -42.64 -17.81
N ALA A 329 36.84 -41.38 -17.36
CA ALA A 329 35.72 -40.42 -17.45
C ALA A 329 34.29 -40.72 -16.92
N PHE A 330 33.66 -39.66 -16.35
CA PHE A 330 32.21 -39.46 -16.07
C PHE A 330 31.61 -40.45 -15.02
N PHE A 331 30.66 -40.14 -14.13
CA PHE A 331 29.85 -38.95 -13.79
C PHE A 331 29.35 -39.15 -12.32
N GLU A 332 28.81 -38.20 -11.55
CA GLU A 332 28.46 -36.80 -11.80
C GLU A 332 28.70 -35.91 -10.54
N ALA A 333 27.65 -35.56 -9.77
CA ALA A 333 27.66 -34.67 -8.60
C ALA A 333 26.77 -35.21 -7.46
N MET A 334 27.09 -34.87 -6.21
CA MET A 334 26.07 -34.61 -5.19
C MET A 334 26.53 -33.53 -4.21
N PHE A 335 26.19 -32.28 -4.54
CA PHE A 335 26.10 -31.22 -3.54
C PHE A 335 24.91 -31.53 -2.62
N LEU A 336 25.18 -31.55 -1.32
CA LEU A 336 24.26 -31.17 -0.26
C LEU A 336 24.88 -29.97 0.45
#